data_AF-A0A6I7QPA1-F1
#
_entry.id   AF-A0A6I7QPA1-F1
#
_cell.length_a   1.000
_cell.length_b   1.000
_cell.length_c   1.000
_cell.angle_alpha   90.00
_cell.angle_beta   90.00
_cell.angle_gamma   90.00
#
_symmetry.space_group_name_H-M   'P 1'
#
loop_
_entity.id
_entity.type
_entity.pdbx_description
1 polymer ?
#
loop_
_entity_poly.entity_id
_entity_poly.type
_entity_poly.pdbx_seq_one_letter_code
_entity_poly.pdbx_strand_id
1 'polypeptide(L)'
;MTTNRSYKGEHYMRNLLILGTALIMVVSGLAFAQTGQPPAPAEDVGEAELEQFAQALQTIQEAQQDVQMEMQEIVHGSALGEERFNEIHETVNTTGEMPGNVDESEAQNYNTIVQELSTVQQDLQIEMATIVEDSGMDVERFNSIVMAIQQDEGLWQRIQEIMN
;
A
#
# COMPACT_ATOMS: atom_id res chain seq x y z
N MET A 1 -5.13 -34.83 -23.96
CA MET A 1 -5.75 -34.31 -22.73
C MET A 1 -4.84 -34.69 -21.57
N THR A 2 -3.98 -33.75 -21.16
CA THR A 2 -3.12 -33.85 -19.99
C THR A 2 -3.02 -32.44 -19.42
N THR A 3 -3.71 -32.26 -18.29
CA THR A 3 -3.33 -31.47 -17.11
C THR A 3 -2.27 -30.38 -17.24
N ASN A 4 -2.60 -29.14 -16.86
CA ASN A 4 -1.97 -28.53 -15.69
C ASN A 4 -2.83 -27.37 -15.14
N ARG A 5 -3.39 -27.54 -13.93
CA ARG A 5 -3.87 -26.45 -13.07
C ARG A 5 -2.64 -25.93 -12.32
N SER A 6 -2.20 -24.71 -12.58
CA SER A 6 -1.65 -23.83 -11.53
C SER A 6 -1.33 -22.46 -12.12
N TYR A 7 -2.30 -21.55 -12.10
CA TYR A 7 -2.05 -20.11 -12.28
C TYR A 7 -3.03 -19.36 -11.38
N LYS A 8 -2.78 -19.39 -10.07
CA LYS A 8 -3.47 -18.48 -9.15
C LYS A 8 -2.58 -17.93 -8.03
N GLY A 9 -1.29 -18.29 -7.99
CA GLY A 9 -0.33 -17.78 -6.99
C GLY A 9 0.51 -16.59 -7.43
N GLU A 10 0.78 -16.42 -8.73
CA GLU A 10 1.73 -15.39 -9.21
C GLU A 10 1.16 -13.97 -9.27
N HIS A 11 -0.17 -13.80 -9.28
CA HIS A 11 -0.77 -12.47 -9.43
C HIS A 11 -0.86 -11.69 -8.12
N TYR A 12 -0.88 -12.37 -6.96
CA TYR A 12 -0.90 -11.69 -5.66
C TYR A 12 0.45 -11.05 -5.32
N MET A 13 1.55 -11.60 -5.83
CA MET A 13 2.91 -11.10 -5.57
C MET A 13 3.18 -9.76 -6.28
N ARG A 14 2.55 -9.50 -7.44
CA ARG A 14 2.79 -8.26 -8.20
C ARG A 14 2.04 -7.03 -7.64
N ASN A 15 0.98 -7.24 -6.88
CA ASN A 15 0.27 -6.16 -6.17
C ASN A 15 0.80 -5.95 -4.75
N LEU A 16 1.27 -7.01 -4.06
CA LEU A 16 1.95 -6.87 -2.77
C LEU A 16 3.29 -6.11 -2.92
N LEU A 17 3.92 -6.18 -4.10
CA LEU A 17 5.15 -5.45 -4.47
C LEU A 17 5.03 -3.92 -4.53
N ILE A 18 3.81 -3.35 -4.56
CA ILE A 18 3.64 -1.88 -4.61
C ILE A 18 3.76 -1.25 -3.21
N LEU A 19 3.55 -2.00 -2.14
CA LEU A 19 3.54 -1.47 -0.77
C LEU A 19 4.96 -1.22 -0.21
N GLY A 20 5.97 -1.92 -0.72
CA GLY A 20 7.38 -1.65 -0.39
C GLY A 20 8.05 -0.62 -1.30
N THR A 21 7.36 -0.10 -2.33
CA THR A 21 7.98 0.72 -3.39
C THR A 21 7.37 2.12 -3.56
N ALA A 22 6.60 2.60 -2.58
CA ALA A 22 6.06 3.96 -2.60
C ALA A 22 6.96 5.04 -1.95
N LEU A 23 8.25 4.76 -1.72
CA LEU A 23 9.19 5.79 -1.22
C LEU A 23 10.64 5.63 -1.73
N ILE A 24 10.83 5.29 -3.00
CA ILE A 24 12.12 5.49 -3.67
C ILE A 24 11.90 6.46 -4.84
N MET A 25 11.87 7.75 -4.54
CA MET A 25 12.20 8.77 -5.54
C MET A 25 13.67 8.58 -5.91
N VAL A 26 13.93 8.14 -7.14
CA VAL A 26 15.27 8.09 -7.73
C VAL A 26 15.81 9.52 -7.85
N VAL A 27 16.68 9.94 -6.93
CA VAL A 27 17.49 11.15 -7.09
C VAL A 27 18.86 10.76 -7.65
N SER A 28 19.00 10.91 -8.96
CA SER A 28 20.28 10.78 -9.65
C SER A 28 21.21 11.95 -9.28
N GLY A 29 22.13 11.69 -8.34
CA GLY A 29 23.49 12.25 -8.27
C GLY A 29 23.68 13.77 -8.40
N LEU A 30 23.67 14.47 -7.27
CA LEU A 30 24.65 15.51 -6.91
C LEU A 30 24.78 15.53 -5.38
N ALA A 31 26.01 15.64 -4.88
CA ALA A 31 26.34 15.53 -3.46
C ALA A 31 25.61 16.56 -2.59
N PHE A 32 24.54 16.13 -1.92
CA PHE A 32 23.94 16.80 -0.77
C PHE A 32 23.62 15.74 0.28
N ALA A 33 24.24 15.86 1.45
CA ALA A 33 23.83 15.12 2.63
C ALA A 33 22.47 15.68 3.09
N GLN A 34 21.39 14.92 2.89
CA GLN A 34 20.12 15.03 3.60
C GLN A 34 19.20 13.85 3.26
N THR A 35 19.14 12.92 4.22
CA THR A 35 18.02 12.02 4.58
C THR A 35 17.41 11.12 3.51
N GLY A 36 17.61 9.81 3.69
CA GLY A 36 16.82 8.74 3.07
C GLY A 36 17.63 7.75 2.24
N GLN A 37 18.74 7.23 2.75
CA GLN A 37 19.29 6.00 2.17
C GLN A 37 18.28 4.88 2.47
N PRO A 38 17.80 4.11 1.47
CA PRO A 38 16.91 2.99 1.76
C PRO A 38 17.59 2.07 2.78
N PRO A 39 16.85 1.50 3.74
CA PRO A 39 17.41 0.60 4.73
C PRO A 39 18.14 -0.54 4.01
N ALA A 40 19.26 -1.00 4.58
CA ALA A 40 19.92 -2.18 4.04
C ALA A 40 19.00 -3.40 4.21
N PRO A 41 19.06 -4.39 3.30
CA PRO A 41 18.39 -5.67 3.53
C PRO A 41 18.82 -6.26 4.87
N ALA A 42 17.88 -6.84 5.61
CA ALA A 42 18.18 -7.53 6.86
C ALA A 42 19.14 -8.69 6.60
N GLU A 43 20.32 -8.63 7.21
CA GLU A 43 21.20 -9.80 7.35
C GLU A 43 20.73 -10.60 8.57
N ASP A 44 20.59 -11.91 8.42
CA ASP A 44 20.17 -12.87 9.46
C ASP A 44 18.83 -12.53 10.15
N VAL A 45 17.71 -12.87 9.51
CA VAL A 45 16.37 -12.75 10.11
C VAL A 45 16.09 -13.94 11.03
N GLY A 46 15.93 -13.66 12.33
CA GLY A 46 15.65 -14.68 13.35
C GLY A 46 14.22 -15.21 13.30
N GLU A 47 13.95 -16.34 13.95
CA GLU A 47 12.61 -16.95 14.00
C GLU A 47 11.57 -16.03 14.67
N ALA A 48 11.91 -15.42 15.81
CA ALA A 48 11.04 -14.45 16.48
C ALA A 48 10.74 -13.24 15.58
N GLU A 49 11.69 -12.76 14.80
CA GLU A 49 11.47 -11.63 13.89
C GLU A 49 10.57 -12.03 12.71
N LEU A 50 10.68 -13.28 12.23
CA LEU A 50 9.76 -13.80 11.22
C LEU A 50 8.34 -13.92 11.74
N GLU A 51 8.15 -14.30 13.01
CA GLU A 51 6.83 -14.34 13.66
C GLU A 51 6.23 -12.93 13.80
N GLN A 52 7.00 -11.97 14.32
CA GLN A 52 6.59 -10.57 14.44
C GLN A 52 6.27 -9.94 13.08
N PHE A 53 7.08 -10.25 12.07
CA PHE A 53 6.88 -9.80 10.70
C PHE A 53 5.60 -10.41 10.10
N ALA A 54 5.39 -11.71 10.27
CA ALA A 54 4.20 -12.40 9.79
C ALA A 54 2.93 -11.86 10.44
N GLN A 55 2.96 -11.60 11.75
CA GLN A 55 1.85 -10.98 12.48
C GLN A 55 1.55 -9.58 11.96
N ALA A 56 2.56 -8.70 11.86
CA ALA A 56 2.38 -7.36 11.30
C ALA A 56 1.82 -7.44 9.88
N LEU A 57 2.36 -8.31 9.04
CA LEU A 57 1.92 -8.47 7.65
C LEU A 57 0.45 -8.92 7.56
N GLN A 58 0.00 -9.81 8.44
CA GLN A 58 -1.40 -10.25 8.48
C GLN A 58 -2.33 -9.09 8.84
N THR A 59 -2.04 -8.35 9.92
CA THR A 59 -2.87 -7.22 10.35
C THR A 59 -2.83 -6.07 9.34
N ILE A 60 -1.68 -5.82 8.72
CA ILE A 60 -1.54 -4.88 7.59
C ILE A 60 -2.48 -5.25 6.43
N GLN A 61 -2.56 -6.54 6.07
CA GLN A 61 -3.43 -6.99 4.98
C GLN A 61 -4.91 -6.82 5.32
N GLU A 62 -5.28 -6.98 6.60
CA GLU A 62 -6.65 -6.74 7.08
C GLU A 62 -6.97 -5.24 7.02
N ALA A 63 -6.13 -4.38 7.59
CA ALA A 63 -6.31 -2.93 7.54
C ALA A 63 -6.43 -2.40 6.10
N GLN A 64 -5.64 -2.93 5.17
CA GLN A 64 -5.75 -2.55 3.74
C GLN A 64 -7.05 -3.01 3.08
N GLN A 65 -7.62 -4.13 3.50
CA GLN A 65 -8.93 -4.57 3.01
C GLN A 65 -10.03 -3.66 3.55
N ASP A 66 -9.95 -3.31 4.84
CA ASP A 66 -10.90 -2.42 5.50
C ASP A 66 -10.89 -1.04 4.86
N VAL A 67 -9.70 -0.47 4.65
CA VAL A 67 -9.55 0.82 3.96
C VAL A 67 -10.06 0.78 2.52
N GLN A 68 -9.86 -0.32 1.78
CA GLN A 68 -10.42 -0.46 0.44
C GLN A 68 -11.96 -0.46 0.48
N MET A 69 -12.58 -1.08 1.49
CA MET A 69 -14.04 -1.03 1.66
C MET A 69 -14.51 0.39 2.01
N GLU A 70 -13.82 1.05 2.94
CA GLU A 70 -14.14 2.43 3.35
C GLU A 70 -14.06 3.42 2.19
N MET A 71 -13.01 3.34 1.37
CA MET A 71 -12.88 4.18 0.18
C MET A 71 -14.03 3.98 -0.82
N GLN A 72 -14.44 2.73 -1.02
CA GLN A 72 -15.59 2.42 -1.88
C GLN A 72 -16.89 2.98 -1.29
N GLU A 73 -17.08 2.88 0.03
CA GLU A 73 -18.25 3.42 0.72
C GLU A 73 -18.32 4.96 0.63
N ILE A 74 -17.19 5.66 0.76
CA ILE A 74 -17.10 7.11 0.60
C ILE A 74 -17.59 7.53 -0.79
N VAL A 75 -17.09 6.88 -1.84
CA VAL A 75 -17.45 7.21 -3.22
C VAL A 75 -18.91 6.81 -3.50
N HIS A 76 -19.33 5.61 -3.11
CA HIS A 76 -20.67 5.09 -3.35
C HIS A 76 -21.76 5.85 -2.59
N GLY A 77 -21.49 6.24 -1.34
CA GLY A 77 -22.41 6.99 -0.48
C GLY A 77 -22.51 8.48 -0.84
N SER A 78 -21.64 8.97 -1.72
CA SER A 78 -21.63 10.38 -2.11
C SER A 78 -22.82 10.76 -2.99
N ALA A 79 -23.22 12.03 -2.92
CA ALA A 79 -24.27 12.58 -3.79
C ALA A 79 -23.83 12.71 -5.26
N LEU A 80 -22.52 12.67 -5.53
CA LEU A 80 -21.96 12.71 -6.88
C LEU A 80 -22.14 11.37 -7.60
N GLY A 81 -22.03 10.27 -6.84
CA GLY A 81 -22.05 8.91 -7.37
C GLY A 81 -20.73 8.50 -8.02
N GLU A 82 -20.49 7.20 -8.05
CA GLU A 82 -19.21 6.59 -8.48
C GLU A 82 -18.85 6.90 -9.93
N GLU A 83 -19.79 6.75 -10.86
CA GLU A 83 -19.53 6.98 -12.30
C GLU A 83 -19.10 8.43 -12.57
N ARG A 84 -19.80 9.40 -11.98
CA ARG A 84 -19.50 10.82 -12.15
C ARG A 84 -18.22 11.22 -11.42
N PHE A 85 -17.96 10.65 -10.24
CA PHE A 85 -16.68 10.83 -9.56
C PHE A 85 -15.52 10.36 -10.44
N ASN A 86 -15.61 9.15 -11.03
CA ASN A 86 -14.55 8.58 -11.85
C ASN A 86 -14.28 9.41 -13.12
N GLU A 87 -15.32 9.89 -13.81
CA GLU A 87 -15.19 10.77 -14.98
C GLU A 87 -14.41 12.06 -14.65
N ILE A 88 -14.80 12.71 -13.55
CA ILE A 88 -14.17 13.94 -13.09
C ILE A 88 -12.72 13.65 -12.65
N HIS A 89 -12.52 12.59 -11.87
CA HIS A 89 -11.22 12.21 -11.33
C HIS A 89 -10.21 11.85 -12.41
N GLU A 90 -10.62 11.11 -13.45
CA GLU A 90 -9.77 10.76 -14.59
C GLU A 90 -9.28 12.02 -15.32
N THR A 91 -10.19 12.97 -15.57
CA THR A 91 -9.84 14.22 -16.23
C THR A 91 -8.88 15.04 -15.38
N VAL A 92 -9.20 15.24 -14.09
CA VAL A 92 -8.34 15.99 -13.15
C VAL A 92 -6.96 15.36 -13.05
N ASN A 93 -6.85 14.03 -12.95
CA ASN A 93 -5.56 13.35 -12.90
C ASN A 93 -4.76 13.46 -14.20
N THR A 94 -5.45 13.57 -15.34
CA THR A 94 -4.81 13.65 -16.66
C THR A 94 -4.39 15.08 -17.02
N THR A 95 -5.22 16.07 -16.70
CA THR A 95 -5.04 17.47 -17.14
C THR A 95 -4.58 18.39 -16.01
N GLY A 96 -4.81 18.01 -14.75
CA GLY A 96 -4.66 18.89 -13.60
C GLY A 96 -5.78 19.92 -13.45
N GLU A 97 -6.82 19.86 -14.28
CA GLU A 97 -7.88 20.87 -14.35
C GLU A 97 -9.27 20.24 -14.19
N MET A 98 -10.21 21.02 -13.62
CA MET A 98 -11.61 20.59 -13.52
C MET A 98 -12.25 20.58 -14.92
N PRO A 99 -13.01 19.52 -15.30
CA PRO A 99 -13.73 19.50 -16.57
C PRO A 99 -14.71 20.67 -16.68
N GLY A 100 -14.82 21.28 -17.86
CA GLY A 100 -15.70 22.43 -18.09
C GLY A 100 -17.20 22.13 -18.03
N ASN A 101 -17.59 20.86 -18.00
CA ASN A 101 -18.98 20.40 -17.83
C ASN A 101 -19.34 20.09 -16.36
N VAL A 102 -18.47 20.41 -15.40
CA VAL A 102 -18.73 20.26 -13.97
C VAL A 102 -19.33 21.54 -13.41
N ASP A 103 -20.45 21.43 -12.72
CA ASP A 103 -21.05 22.58 -12.02
C ASP A 103 -20.48 22.78 -10.60
N GLU A 104 -20.86 23.87 -9.94
CA GLU A 104 -20.34 24.22 -8.60
C GLU A 104 -20.69 23.16 -7.53
N SER A 105 -21.89 22.58 -7.60
CA SER A 105 -22.32 21.54 -6.65
C SER A 105 -21.53 20.26 -6.87
N GLU A 106 -21.35 19.84 -8.13
CA GLU A 106 -20.52 18.68 -8.46
C GLU A 106 -19.07 18.87 -8.04
N ALA A 107 -18.49 20.06 -8.26
CA ALA A 107 -17.14 20.39 -7.84
C ALA A 107 -16.98 20.34 -6.31
N GLN A 108 -17.96 20.83 -5.54
CA GLN A 108 -17.96 20.75 -4.08
C GLN A 108 -18.03 19.31 -3.58
N ASN A 109 -18.91 18.49 -4.15
CA ASN A 109 -19.01 17.07 -3.80
C ASN A 109 -17.71 16.32 -4.13
N TYR A 110 -17.16 16.53 -5.34
CA TYR A 110 -15.89 15.95 -5.76
C TYR A 110 -14.75 16.29 -4.79
N ASN A 111 -14.60 17.57 -4.44
CA ASN A 111 -13.55 18.01 -3.50
C ASN A 111 -13.72 17.41 -2.10
N THR A 112 -14.96 17.20 -1.66
CA THR A 112 -15.27 16.56 -0.37
C THR A 112 -14.81 15.10 -0.40
N ILE A 113 -15.20 14.35 -1.44
CA ILE A 113 -14.80 12.95 -1.63
C ILE A 113 -13.27 12.83 -1.66
N VAL A 114 -12.58 13.67 -2.44
CA VAL A 114 -11.11 13.64 -2.51
C VAL A 114 -10.45 13.92 -1.16
N GLN A 115 -11.00 14.84 -0.36
CA GLN A 115 -10.49 15.13 0.99
C GLN A 115 -10.69 13.95 1.94
N GLU A 116 -11.86 13.31 1.91
CA GLU A 116 -12.16 12.13 2.74
C GLU A 116 -11.24 10.96 2.34
N LEU A 117 -11.12 10.66 1.05
CA LEU A 117 -10.20 9.64 0.54
C LEU A 117 -8.74 9.93 0.93
N SER A 118 -8.32 11.20 0.88
CA SER A 118 -6.97 11.60 1.30
C SER A 118 -6.75 11.42 2.81
N THR A 119 -7.79 11.61 3.62
CA THR A 119 -7.73 11.41 5.06
C THR A 119 -7.57 9.93 5.38
N VAL A 120 -8.42 9.07 4.79
CA VAL A 120 -8.32 7.61 4.94
C VAL A 120 -6.94 7.09 4.54
N GLN A 121 -6.34 7.62 3.46
CA GLN A 121 -4.98 7.25 3.06
C GLN A 121 -3.91 7.65 4.08
N GLN A 122 -4.05 8.80 4.74
CA GLN A 122 -3.13 9.26 5.77
C GLN A 122 -3.27 8.42 7.04
N ASP A 123 -4.51 8.13 7.43
CA ASP A 123 -4.81 7.30 8.60
C ASP A 123 -4.24 5.89 8.42
N LEU A 124 -4.39 5.29 7.23
CA LEU A 124 -3.75 4.02 6.90
C LEU A 124 -2.22 4.08 7.08
N GLN A 125 -1.55 5.15 6.66
CA GLN A 125 -0.09 5.26 6.81
C GLN A 125 0.33 5.26 8.28
N ILE A 126 -0.43 5.95 9.13
CA ILE A 126 -0.19 5.99 10.59
C ILE A 126 -0.48 4.64 11.22
N GLU A 127 -1.59 4.02 10.82
CA GLU A 127 -2.01 2.71 11.31
C GLU A 127 -1.00 1.63 10.95
N MET A 128 -0.47 1.63 9.73
CA MET A 128 0.57 0.69 9.29
C MET A 128 1.83 0.78 10.15
N ALA A 129 2.29 1.98 10.49
CA ALA A 129 3.42 2.15 11.40
C ALA A 129 3.10 1.61 12.80
N THR A 130 1.89 1.87 13.28
CA THR A 130 1.41 1.40 14.59
C THR A 130 1.31 -0.13 14.63
N ILE A 131 0.77 -0.77 13.59
CA ILE A 131 0.67 -2.23 13.47
C ILE A 131 2.06 -2.89 13.55
N VAL A 132 3.05 -2.29 12.89
CA VAL A 132 4.44 -2.78 12.94
C VAL A 132 5.00 -2.66 14.36
N GLU A 133 4.84 -1.50 14.99
CA GLU A 133 5.28 -1.28 16.38
C GLU A 133 4.60 -2.22 17.38
N ASP A 134 3.30 -2.46 17.21
CA ASP A 134 2.49 -3.35 18.05
C ASP A 134 2.86 -4.83 17.89
N SER A 135 3.45 -5.23 16.75
CA SER A 135 4.03 -6.57 16.60
C SER A 135 5.36 -6.73 17.36
N GLY A 136 5.88 -5.66 17.97
CA GLY A 136 7.15 -5.64 18.66
C GLY A 136 8.35 -5.45 17.74
N MET A 137 8.13 -4.95 16.52
CA MET A 137 9.14 -4.63 15.53
C MET A 137 9.13 -3.13 15.23
N ASP A 138 10.27 -2.52 14.95
CA ASP A 138 10.27 -1.13 14.45
C ASP A 138 10.10 -1.09 12.92
N VAL A 139 9.64 0.06 12.41
CA VAL A 139 9.37 0.26 10.98
C VAL A 139 10.62 0.11 10.10
N GLU A 140 11.80 0.47 10.60
CA GLU A 140 13.06 0.33 9.85
C GLU A 140 13.43 -1.15 9.67
N ARG A 141 13.30 -1.93 10.75
CA ARG A 141 13.54 -3.37 10.75
C ARG A 141 12.54 -4.09 9.87
N PHE A 142 11.25 -3.75 9.95
CA PHE A 142 10.23 -4.29 9.06
C PHE A 142 10.60 -4.06 7.58
N ASN A 143 10.97 -2.83 7.21
CA ASN A 143 11.38 -2.51 5.84
C ASN A 143 12.66 -3.26 5.41
N SER A 144 13.63 -3.43 6.31
CA SER A 144 14.84 -4.22 6.02
C SER A 144 14.52 -5.69 5.74
N ILE A 145 13.53 -6.26 6.44
CA ILE A 145 13.06 -7.64 6.22
C ILE A 145 12.30 -7.73 4.89
N VAL A 146 11.46 -6.75 4.54
CA VAL A 146 10.84 -6.66 3.20
C VAL A 146 11.90 -6.73 2.10
N MET A 147 13.00 -5.99 2.24
CA MET A 147 14.11 -6.01 1.27
C MET A 147 14.89 -7.32 1.25
N ALA A 148 15.03 -7.99 2.40
CA ALA A 148 15.65 -9.31 2.48
C ALA A 148 14.81 -10.39 1.78
N ILE A 149 13.49 -10.37 1.99
CA ILE A 149 12.54 -11.29 1.34
C ILE A 149 12.61 -11.19 -0.19
N GLN A 150 12.81 -9.98 -0.73
CA GLN A 150 12.95 -9.78 -2.18
C GLN A 150 14.21 -10.45 -2.77
N GLN A 151 15.22 -10.72 -1.94
CA GLN A 151 16.48 -11.32 -2.35
C GLN A 151 16.60 -12.80 -1.97
N ASP A 152 15.87 -13.24 -0.95
CA ASP A 152 15.87 -14.60 -0.45
C ASP A 152 14.44 -15.17 -0.44
N GLU A 153 14.13 -15.96 -1.48
CA GLU A 153 12.85 -16.67 -1.60
C GLU A 153 12.60 -17.65 -0.44
N GLY A 154 13.66 -18.15 0.22
CA GLY A 154 13.56 -19.04 1.37
C GLY A 154 12.99 -18.33 2.61
N LEU A 155 13.28 -17.04 2.79
CA LEU A 155 12.66 -16.24 3.86
C LEU A 155 11.14 -16.14 3.66
N TRP A 156 10.68 -15.94 2.42
CA TRP A 156 9.25 -15.90 2.13
C TRP A 156 8.57 -17.23 2.45
N GLN A 157 9.18 -18.36 2.09
CA GLN A 157 8.64 -19.68 2.39
C GLN A 157 8.45 -19.89 3.89
N ARG A 158 9.41 -19.48 4.71
CA ARG A 158 9.32 -19.57 6.18
C ARG A 158 8.18 -18.71 6.74
N ILE A 159 7.98 -17.51 6.20
CA ILE A 159 6.85 -16.64 6.59
C ILE A 159 5.51 -17.29 6.22
N GLN A 160 5.42 -17.92 5.05
CA GLN A 160 4.22 -18.66 4.64
C GLN A 160 3.95 -19.88 5.53
N GLU A 161 4.99 -20.57 6.00
CA GLU A 161 4.84 -21.67 6.96
C GLU A 161 4.33 -21.20 8.32
N ILE A 162 4.73 -20.02 8.78
CA ILE A 162 4.23 -19.41 10.03
C ILE A 162 2.75 -19.03 9.93
N MET A 163 2.30 -18.55 8.76
CA MET A 163 0.92 -18.07 8.55
C MET A 163 -0.10 -19.17 8.18
N ASN A 164 0.35 -20.41 7.96
CA ASN A 164 -0.49 -21.56 7.60
C ASN A 164 -1.09 -22.25 8.83
#